data_AF-S0GMH3-F1
#
_entry.id   AF-S0GMH3-F1
#
_cell.length_a   1.000
_cell.length_b   1.000
_cell.length_c   1.000
_cell.angle_alpha   90.00
_cell.angle_beta   90.00
_cell.angle_gamma   90.00
#
_symmetry.space_group_name_H-M   'P 1'
#
loop_
_entity.id
_entity.type
_entity.pdbx_description
1 polymer ?
#
loop_
_entity_poly.entity_id
_entity_poly.type
_entity_poly.pdbx_seq_one_letter_code
_entity_poly.pdbx_strand_id
1 'polypeptide(L)'
;MNSFYAASSENFFQDVKQGRFQQLMIENASRQNINVGEAEQRSYKASGQKIKELLKAGRIKDVYLVFELMVPYSGCRIDCMIFGCDSEDGKNVMHIELKQWSEDGIFPASSAGNFVEAYTGGKIQTAAHPSQQVKGYHGYLKAFVEAVSTDSLNLQGCAYCFNYIRKDDDGVLFNPKFDVLQEEFRVRP
;
A
#
# COMPACT_ATOMS: atom_id res chain seq x y z
N MET A 1 -2.41 -12.37 14.12
CA MET A 1 -1.94 -11.91 12.79
C MET A 1 -0.89 -10.84 13.04
N ASN A 2 0.23 -10.86 12.32
CA ASN A 2 1.33 -9.92 12.54
C ASN A 2 1.11 -8.63 11.73
N SER A 3 0.05 -7.90 12.07
CA SER A 3 -0.41 -6.67 11.40
C SER A 3 -0.76 -5.60 12.42
N PHE A 4 -0.80 -4.33 12.01
CA PHE A 4 -1.18 -3.24 12.92
C PHE A 4 -2.68 -3.01 12.96
N TYR A 5 -3.40 -3.41 11.92
CA TYR A 5 -4.86 -3.36 11.92
C TYR A 5 -5.43 -4.48 11.06
N ALA A 6 -6.60 -4.98 11.46
CA ALA A 6 -7.35 -5.97 10.71
C ALA A 6 -8.84 -5.88 11.07
N ALA A 7 -9.72 -5.66 10.10
CA ALA A 7 -11.17 -5.57 10.33
C ALA A 7 -11.98 -5.75 9.04
N SER A 8 -13.28 -6.00 9.18
CA SER A 8 -14.22 -5.86 8.05
C SER A 8 -14.30 -4.40 7.60
N SER A 9 -14.71 -4.16 6.34
CA SER A 9 -14.91 -2.81 5.80
C SER A 9 -15.89 -1.98 6.61
N GLU A 10 -16.93 -2.61 7.18
CA GLU A 10 -17.88 -1.93 8.06
C GLU A 10 -17.20 -1.38 9.32
N ASN A 11 -16.46 -2.22 10.05
CA ASN A 11 -15.75 -1.81 11.26
C ASN A 11 -14.66 -0.79 10.94
N PHE A 12 -13.91 -1.00 9.85
CA PHE A 12 -12.94 -0.02 9.35
C PHE A 12 -13.56 1.35 9.10
N PHE A 13 -14.75 1.41 8.50
CA PHE A 13 -15.41 2.68 8.23
C PHE A 13 -15.80 3.42 9.50
N GLN A 14 -16.25 2.70 10.52
CA GLN A 14 -16.56 3.24 11.84
C GLN A 14 -15.30 3.68 12.57
N ASP A 15 -14.24 2.87 12.57
CA ASP A 15 -12.98 3.19 13.24
C ASP A 15 -12.31 4.42 12.63
N VAL A 16 -12.32 4.56 11.30
CA VAL A 16 -11.83 5.77 10.64
C VAL A 16 -12.71 6.98 10.95
N LYS A 17 -14.04 6.81 11.01
CA LYS A 17 -14.98 7.89 11.34
C LYS A 17 -14.79 8.40 12.78
N GLN A 18 -14.54 7.50 13.71
CA GLN A 18 -14.36 7.79 15.13
C GLN A 18 -12.92 8.14 15.52
N GLY A 19 -11.99 8.11 14.56
CA GLY A 19 -10.55 8.33 14.82
C GLY A 19 -9.84 7.15 15.49
N ARG A 20 -10.53 6.03 15.72
CA ARG A 20 -9.99 4.82 16.36
C ARG A 20 -8.99 4.07 15.51
N PHE A 21 -9.08 4.18 14.18
CA PHE A 21 -8.16 3.49 13.27
C PHE A 21 -6.69 3.82 13.58
N GLN A 22 -6.36 5.11 13.69
CA GLN A 22 -5.00 5.58 14.01
C GLN A 22 -4.55 5.04 15.37
N GLN A 23 -5.42 5.10 16.38
CA GLN A 23 -5.13 4.61 17.72
C GLN A 23 -4.83 3.10 17.72
N LEU A 24 -5.66 2.29 17.05
CA LEU A 24 -5.48 0.84 16.97
C LEU A 24 -4.17 0.47 16.25
N MET A 25 -3.82 1.19 15.18
CA MET A 25 -2.53 1.02 14.49
C MET A 25 -1.35 1.23 15.45
N ILE A 26 -1.37 2.31 16.23
CA ILE A 26 -0.30 2.65 17.19
C ILE A 26 -0.23 1.63 18.32
N GLU A 27 -1.37 1.28 18.90
CA GLU A 27 -1.42 0.30 19.99
C GLU A 27 -0.90 -1.07 19.55
N ASN A 28 -1.28 -1.53 18.36
CA ASN A 28 -0.84 -2.81 17.84
C ASN A 28 0.63 -2.80 17.42
N ALA A 29 1.13 -1.69 16.86
CA ALA A 29 2.56 -1.52 16.62
C ALA A 29 3.34 -1.58 17.95
N SER A 30 2.86 -0.91 19.00
CA SER A 30 3.47 -0.94 20.33
C SER A 30 3.47 -2.33 20.95
N ARG A 31 2.38 -3.11 20.80
CA ARG A 31 2.32 -4.53 21.21
C ARG A 31 3.35 -5.41 20.49
N GLN A 32 3.83 -4.96 19.33
CA GLN A 32 4.91 -5.61 18.56
C GLN A 32 6.29 -4.99 18.83
N ASN A 33 6.43 -4.16 19.86
CA ASN A 33 7.65 -3.41 20.21
C ASN A 33 8.14 -2.45 19.13
N ILE A 34 7.22 -1.92 18.32
CA ILE A 34 7.52 -0.93 17.28
C ILE A 34 7.06 0.44 17.80
N ASN A 35 8.01 1.37 17.88
CA ASN A 35 7.72 2.75 18.24
C ASN A 35 7.34 3.54 16.99
N VAL A 36 6.15 4.15 16.99
CA VAL A 36 5.59 4.89 15.85
C VAL A 36 5.74 6.38 16.10
N GLY A 37 6.58 7.04 15.31
CA GLY A 37 6.81 8.48 15.43
C GLY A 37 5.59 9.31 14.99
N GLU A 38 5.52 10.56 15.44
CA GLU A 38 4.44 11.51 15.11
C GLU A 38 4.14 11.61 13.60
N ALA A 39 5.17 11.54 12.75
CA ALA A 39 5.01 11.56 11.30
C ALA A 39 4.32 10.30 10.77
N GLU A 40 4.66 9.12 11.29
CA GLU A 40 4.01 7.86 10.92
C GLU A 40 2.58 7.80 11.45
N GLN A 41 2.32 8.31 12.65
CA GLN A 41 0.96 8.40 13.18
C GLN A 41 0.06 9.25 12.27
N ARG A 42 0.55 10.40 11.79
CA ARG A 42 -0.15 11.22 10.80
C ARG A 42 -0.33 10.48 9.47
N SER A 43 0.69 9.76 9.05
CA SER A 43 0.67 8.93 7.84
C SER A 43 -0.47 7.90 7.91
N TYR A 44 -0.57 7.13 9.01
CA TYR A 44 -1.65 6.16 9.20
C TYR A 44 -3.04 6.78 9.11
N LYS A 45 -3.24 7.93 9.78
CA LYS A 45 -4.52 8.64 9.71
C LYS A 45 -4.89 9.01 8.26
N ALA A 46 -3.94 9.52 7.49
CA ALA A 46 -4.15 9.89 6.09
C ALA A 46 -4.45 8.66 5.22
N SER A 47 -3.66 7.60 5.35
CA SER A 47 -3.86 6.32 4.65
C SER A 47 -5.24 5.72 4.89
N GLY A 48 -5.69 5.69 6.16
CA GLY A 48 -7.02 5.18 6.51
C GLY A 48 -8.16 5.97 5.85
N GLN A 49 -8.06 7.31 5.82
CA GLN A 49 -9.06 8.13 5.12
C GLN A 49 -9.05 7.87 3.62
N LYS A 50 -7.87 7.80 2.98
CA LYS A 50 -7.74 7.57 1.54
C LYS A 50 -8.25 6.21 1.10
N ILE A 51 -7.95 5.15 1.85
CA ILE A 51 -8.51 3.81 1.56
C ILE A 51 -10.04 3.79 1.76
N LYS A 52 -10.57 4.46 2.78
CA LYS A 52 -12.02 4.58 2.96
C LYS A 52 -12.69 5.31 1.80
N GLU A 53 -12.10 6.40 1.32
CA GLU A 53 -12.56 7.13 0.14
C GLU A 53 -12.53 6.25 -1.12
N LEU A 54 -11.43 5.52 -1.33
CA LEU A 54 -11.26 4.57 -2.43
C LEU A 54 -12.35 3.50 -2.44
N LEU A 55 -12.56 2.82 -1.30
CA LEU A 55 -13.60 1.79 -1.17
C LEU A 55 -15.00 2.34 -1.44
N LYS A 56 -15.30 3.55 -0.92
CA LYS A 56 -16.57 4.23 -1.19
C LYS A 56 -16.76 4.56 -2.68
N ALA A 57 -15.74 5.12 -3.32
CA ALA A 57 -15.78 5.47 -4.74
C ALA A 57 -15.97 4.24 -5.63
N GLY A 58 -15.26 3.15 -5.30
CA GLY A 58 -15.40 1.86 -5.97
C GLY A 58 -16.66 1.08 -5.61
N ARG A 59 -17.48 1.57 -4.66
CA ARG A 59 -18.65 0.87 -4.09
C ARG A 59 -18.31 -0.54 -3.57
N ILE A 60 -17.07 -0.72 -3.11
CA ILE A 60 -16.57 -1.98 -2.59
C ILE A 60 -17.09 -2.16 -1.16
N LYS A 61 -17.69 -3.32 -0.90
CA LYS A 61 -18.30 -3.70 0.38
C LYS A 61 -17.93 -5.15 0.71
N ASP A 62 -18.22 -5.55 1.94
CA ASP A 62 -18.07 -6.94 2.40
C ASP A 62 -16.65 -7.50 2.20
N VAL A 63 -15.66 -6.62 2.35
CA VAL A 63 -14.23 -6.96 2.30
C VAL A 63 -13.61 -6.93 3.69
N TYR A 64 -12.51 -7.65 3.85
CA TYR A 64 -11.67 -7.60 5.04
C TYR A 64 -10.39 -6.82 4.72
N LEU A 65 -10.04 -5.86 5.55
CA LEU A 65 -8.84 -5.04 5.40
C LEU A 65 -7.80 -5.44 6.43
N VAL A 66 -6.54 -5.46 6.00
CA VAL A 66 -5.36 -5.61 6.86
C VAL A 66 -4.38 -4.49 6.52
N PHE A 67 -3.82 -3.82 7.52
CA PHE A 67 -2.79 -2.81 7.31
C PHE A 67 -1.49 -3.19 8.02
N GLU A 68 -0.37 -2.82 7.40
CA GLU A 68 0.98 -3.02 7.92
C GLU A 68 1.23 -4.52 8.23
N LEU A 69 0.91 -5.39 7.28
CA LEU A 69 1.09 -6.84 7.45
C LEU A 69 2.56 -7.19 7.30
N MET A 70 3.18 -7.70 8.37
CA MET A 70 4.56 -8.16 8.34
C MET A 70 4.72 -9.39 7.47
N VAL A 71 5.64 -9.27 6.52
CA VAL A 71 6.06 -10.33 5.62
C VAL A 71 7.16 -11.15 6.32
N PRO A 72 6.98 -12.45 6.56
CA PRO A 72 7.97 -13.28 7.23
C PRO A 72 9.35 -13.20 6.57
N TYR A 73 10.41 -13.32 7.37
CA TYR A 73 11.81 -13.36 6.93
C TYR A 73 12.35 -12.14 6.16
N SER A 74 11.54 -11.09 5.95
CA SER A 74 11.96 -9.87 5.25
C SER A 74 12.14 -8.66 6.17
N GLY A 75 11.46 -8.64 7.33
CA GLY A 75 11.33 -7.45 8.17
C GLY A 75 10.49 -6.33 7.54
N CYS A 76 9.95 -6.55 6.35
CA CYS A 76 9.12 -5.61 5.60
C CYS A 76 7.64 -5.79 5.92
N ARG A 77 6.82 -4.77 5.61
CA ARG A 77 5.38 -4.76 5.82
C ARG A 77 4.65 -4.36 4.54
N ILE A 78 3.54 -5.03 4.25
CA ILE A 78 2.61 -4.64 3.19
C ILE A 78 1.66 -3.60 3.77
N ASP A 79 1.62 -2.41 3.17
CA ASP A 79 0.89 -1.26 3.72
C ASP A 79 -0.60 -1.53 3.89
N CYS A 80 -1.25 -2.08 2.86
CA CYS A 80 -2.66 -2.43 2.88
C CYS A 80 -2.96 -3.69 2.06
N MET A 81 -3.80 -4.56 2.59
CA MET A 81 -4.37 -5.70 1.88
C MET A 81 -5.88 -5.71 2.05
N ILE A 82 -6.58 -5.99 0.96
CA ILE A 82 -8.03 -6.09 0.89
C ILE A 82 -8.38 -7.49 0.40
N PHE A 83 -9.15 -8.22 1.19
CA PHE A 83 -9.60 -9.57 0.92
C PHE A 83 -11.11 -9.55 0.68
N GLY A 84 -11.59 -10.24 -0.35
CA GLY A 84 -13.02 -10.32 -0.63
C GLY A 84 -13.34 -11.36 -1.67
N CYS A 85 -14.61 -11.40 -2.08
CA CYS A 85 -15.07 -12.22 -3.20
C CYS A 85 -15.61 -11.33 -4.32
N ASP A 86 -15.48 -11.81 -5.56
CA ASP A 86 -16.17 -11.22 -6.70
C ASP A 86 -17.61 -11.76 -6.82
N SER A 87 -18.31 -11.38 -7.89
CA SER A 87 -19.69 -11.78 -8.16
C SER A 87 -19.87 -13.26 -8.49
N GLU A 88 -18.80 -14.00 -8.73
CA GLU A 88 -18.79 -15.43 -9.05
C GLU A 88 -18.26 -16.28 -7.87
N ASP A 89 -18.25 -15.70 -6.66
CA ASP A 89 -17.68 -16.27 -5.43
C ASP A 89 -16.15 -16.55 -5.52
N GLY A 90 -15.47 -15.96 -6.52
CA GLY A 90 -14.03 -16.03 -6.66
C GLY A 90 -13.34 -15.27 -5.54
N LYS A 91 -12.38 -15.91 -4.86
CA LYS A 91 -11.62 -15.28 -3.77
C LYS A 91 -10.55 -14.38 -4.35
N ASN A 92 -10.55 -13.12 -3.94
CA ASN A 92 -9.65 -12.09 -4.44
C ASN A 92 -8.89 -11.41 -3.30
N VAL A 93 -7.62 -11.07 -3.57
CA VAL A 93 -6.78 -10.24 -2.72
C VAL A 93 -6.14 -9.14 -3.53
N MET A 94 -6.32 -7.90 -3.07
CA MET A 94 -5.59 -6.75 -3.58
C MET A 94 -4.61 -6.30 -2.49
N HIS A 95 -3.32 -6.24 -2.80
CA HIS A 95 -2.36 -5.52 -1.97
C HIS A 95 -2.04 -4.16 -2.57
N ILE A 96 -1.96 -3.15 -1.72
CA ILE A 96 -1.77 -1.76 -2.12
C ILE A 96 -0.56 -1.21 -1.39
N GLU A 97 0.45 -0.79 -2.15
CA GLU A 97 1.55 0.02 -1.64
C GLU A 97 1.09 1.48 -1.53
N LEU A 98 1.19 2.08 -0.36
CA LEU A 98 0.71 3.44 -0.08
C LEU A 98 1.88 4.42 -0.03
N LYS A 99 1.84 5.45 -0.88
CA LYS A 99 2.80 6.55 -0.83
C LYS A 99 2.08 7.88 -0.70
N GLN A 100 2.55 8.70 0.23
CA GLN A 100 2.02 10.05 0.47
C GLN A 100 2.81 11.11 -0.31
N TRP A 101 3.58 10.70 -1.32
CA TRP A 101 4.44 11.61 -2.08
C TRP A 101 3.60 12.55 -2.95
N SER A 102 4.00 13.81 -2.99
CA SER A 102 3.52 14.80 -3.95
C SER A 102 4.47 14.88 -5.15
N GLU A 103 3.99 15.43 -6.26
CA GLU A 103 4.78 15.59 -7.47
C GLU A 103 6.01 16.48 -7.29
N ASP A 104 5.93 17.52 -6.46
CA ASP A 104 7.04 18.43 -6.17
C ASP A 104 8.11 17.81 -5.25
N GLY A 105 7.80 16.66 -4.65
CA GLY A 105 8.66 15.93 -3.72
C GLY A 105 9.38 14.73 -4.33
N ILE A 106 9.28 14.52 -5.64
CA ILE A 106 9.86 13.35 -6.33
C ILE A 106 10.78 13.83 -7.45
N PHE A 107 11.95 13.22 -7.55
CA PHE A 107 13.02 13.57 -8.49
C PHE A 107 13.55 12.32 -9.19
N PRO A 108 14.05 12.43 -10.43
CA PRO A 108 14.73 11.32 -11.09
C PRO A 108 15.92 10.86 -10.25
N ALA A 109 16.00 9.55 -9.96
CA ALA A 109 17.18 8.99 -9.30
C ALA A 109 18.40 9.03 -10.23
N SER A 110 19.55 9.35 -9.63
CA SER A 110 20.86 9.19 -10.26
C SER A 110 21.29 7.72 -10.39
N SER A 111 20.73 6.82 -9.58
CA SER A 111 21.02 5.39 -9.61
C SER A 111 20.30 4.65 -10.74
N ALA A 112 20.96 3.60 -11.25
CA ALA A 112 20.37 2.69 -12.23
C ALA A 112 19.25 1.83 -11.60
N GLY A 113 18.33 1.34 -12.44
CA GLY A 113 17.24 0.46 -12.05
C GLY A 113 15.95 1.18 -11.67
N ASN A 114 15.09 0.49 -10.91
CA ASN A 114 13.72 0.92 -10.63
C ASN A 114 13.63 1.80 -9.38
N PHE A 115 14.39 2.91 -9.37
CA PHE A 115 14.50 3.85 -8.26
C PHE A 115 14.14 5.28 -8.64
N VAL A 116 13.69 6.03 -7.65
CA VAL A 116 13.46 7.48 -7.68
C VAL A 116 14.09 8.12 -6.44
N GLU A 117 14.30 9.43 -6.47
CA GLU A 117 14.61 10.21 -5.26
C GLU A 117 13.32 10.85 -4.76
N ALA A 118 13.05 10.78 -3.46
CA ALA A 118 11.84 11.34 -2.88
C ALA A 118 12.14 12.06 -1.56
N TYR A 119 11.45 13.17 -1.32
CA TYR A 119 11.45 13.84 -0.03
C TYR A 119 10.59 13.06 0.97
N THR A 120 11.23 12.30 1.84
CA THR A 120 10.57 11.45 2.83
C THR A 120 11.40 11.41 4.11
N GLY A 121 10.75 11.39 5.27
CA GLY A 121 11.45 11.44 6.56
C GLY A 121 12.28 12.72 6.76
N GLY A 122 11.88 13.83 6.14
CA GLY A 122 12.51 15.15 6.30
C GLY A 122 13.73 15.42 5.42
N LYS A 123 14.09 14.50 4.52
CA LYS A 123 15.23 14.65 3.59
C LYS A 123 14.95 13.95 2.26
N ILE A 124 15.73 14.29 1.24
CA ILE A 124 15.72 13.56 -0.04
C ILE A 124 16.44 12.23 0.16
N GLN A 125 15.82 11.14 -0.26
CA GLN A 125 16.37 9.79 -0.17
C GLN A 125 16.06 9.01 -1.45
N THR A 126 16.99 8.15 -1.86
CA THR A 126 16.70 7.14 -2.90
C THR A 126 15.70 6.13 -2.35
N ALA A 127 14.63 5.90 -3.10
CA ALA A 127 13.58 4.93 -2.79
C ALA A 127 13.25 4.08 -4.02
N ALA A 128 12.90 2.82 -3.81
CA ALA A 128 12.38 2.00 -4.88
C ALA A 128 11.09 2.62 -5.43
N HIS A 129 10.94 2.61 -6.75
CA HIS A 129 9.70 3.02 -7.41
C HIS A 129 8.51 2.27 -6.77
N PRO A 130 7.34 2.90 -6.54
CA PRO A 130 6.24 2.25 -5.82
C PRO A 130 5.83 0.92 -6.46
N SER A 131 5.71 0.86 -7.79
CA SER A 131 5.46 -0.39 -8.52
C SER A 131 6.54 -1.47 -8.31
N GLN A 132 7.78 -1.09 -8.03
CA GLN A 132 8.86 -2.05 -7.75
C GLN A 132 8.66 -2.69 -6.37
N GLN A 133 8.15 -1.94 -5.40
CA GLN A 133 7.77 -2.48 -4.08
C GLN A 133 6.58 -3.43 -4.22
N VAL A 134 5.56 -3.05 -4.99
CA VAL A 134 4.42 -3.91 -5.32
C VAL A 134 4.88 -5.21 -5.99
N LYS A 135 5.77 -5.13 -6.99
CA LYS A 135 6.35 -6.31 -7.66
C LYS A 135 7.07 -7.23 -6.68
N GLY A 136 7.84 -6.66 -5.74
CA GLY A 136 8.53 -7.40 -4.68
C GLY A 136 7.57 -8.18 -3.79
N TYR A 137 6.56 -7.50 -3.23
CA TYR A 137 5.56 -8.16 -2.36
C TYR A 137 4.70 -9.17 -3.12
N HIS A 138 4.31 -8.86 -4.35
CA HIS A 138 3.54 -9.77 -5.18
C HIS A 138 4.33 -11.07 -5.45
N GLY A 139 5.61 -10.96 -5.80
CA GLY A 139 6.49 -12.11 -5.99
C GLY A 139 6.69 -12.91 -4.70
N TYR A 140 6.88 -12.23 -3.57
CA TYR A 140 6.97 -12.90 -2.26
C TYR A 140 5.71 -13.72 -1.97
N LEU A 141 4.52 -13.11 -2.10
CA LEU A 141 3.26 -13.79 -1.80
C LEU A 141 3.06 -15.02 -2.71
N LYS A 142 3.36 -14.89 -4.01
CA LYS A 142 3.33 -16.03 -4.95
C LYS A 142 4.31 -17.14 -4.60
N ALA A 143 5.47 -16.82 -4.05
CA ALA A 143 6.47 -17.82 -3.70
C ALA A 143 6.18 -18.54 -2.37
N PHE A 144 5.58 -17.86 -1.39
CA PHE A 144 5.53 -18.33 -0.01
C PHE A 144 4.13 -18.51 0.58
N VAL A 145 3.06 -18.03 -0.07
CA VAL A 145 1.68 -18.21 0.38
C VAL A 145 0.99 -19.23 -0.51
N GLU A 146 0.74 -20.43 0.03
CA GLU A 146 0.17 -21.56 -0.71
C GLU A 146 -1.14 -21.22 -1.42
N ALA A 147 -2.03 -20.49 -0.75
CA ALA A 147 -3.32 -20.10 -1.33
C ALA A 147 -3.15 -19.25 -2.62
N VAL A 148 -2.09 -18.44 -2.68
CA VAL A 148 -1.73 -17.64 -3.86
C VAL A 148 -0.98 -18.49 -4.88
N SER A 149 -0.04 -19.33 -4.45
CA SER A 149 0.80 -20.12 -5.36
C SER A 149 0.03 -21.22 -6.11
N THR A 150 -1.07 -21.69 -5.53
CA THR A 150 -1.98 -22.69 -6.12
C THR A 150 -3.14 -22.07 -6.92
N ASP A 151 -3.13 -20.75 -7.11
CA ASP A 151 -4.20 -19.98 -7.77
C ASP A 151 -5.61 -20.18 -7.15
N SER A 152 -5.69 -20.67 -5.91
CA SER A 152 -6.94 -20.75 -5.16
C SER A 152 -7.47 -19.38 -4.68
N LEU A 153 -6.62 -18.35 -4.83
CA LEU A 153 -6.84 -16.97 -4.43
C LEU A 153 -6.22 -16.05 -5.49
N ASN A 154 -7.05 -15.26 -6.16
CA ASN A 154 -6.58 -14.32 -7.18
C ASN A 154 -5.87 -13.14 -6.52
N LEU A 155 -4.56 -13.03 -6.72
CA LEU A 155 -3.74 -11.94 -6.18
C LEU A 155 -3.55 -10.82 -7.21
N GLN A 156 -3.85 -9.60 -6.81
CA GLN A 156 -3.58 -8.38 -7.55
C GLN A 156 -2.78 -7.41 -6.68
N GLY A 157 -2.06 -6.50 -7.32
CA GLY A 157 -1.27 -5.48 -6.63
C GLY A 157 -1.29 -4.15 -7.37
N CYS A 158 -1.26 -3.05 -6.62
CA CYS A 158 -1.04 -1.72 -7.20
C CYS A 158 -0.33 -0.80 -6.20
N ALA A 159 0.18 0.32 -6.71
CA ALA A 159 0.66 1.40 -5.86
C ALA A 159 -0.36 2.55 -5.88
N TYR A 160 -0.61 3.16 -4.74
CA TYR A 160 -1.48 4.33 -4.61
C TYR A 160 -0.70 5.50 -4.00
N CYS A 161 -0.37 6.46 -4.86
CA CYS A 161 0.37 7.68 -4.57
C CYS A 161 -0.59 8.86 -4.40
N PHE A 162 -1.39 8.84 -3.34
CA PHE A 162 -2.63 9.63 -3.24
C PHE A 162 -2.48 11.15 -3.04
N ASN A 163 -1.25 11.65 -2.96
CA ASN A 163 -0.94 13.09 -2.95
C ASN A 163 -0.27 13.54 -4.26
N TYR A 164 -0.04 12.63 -5.20
CA TYR A 164 0.64 12.92 -6.45
C TYR A 164 -0.37 13.43 -7.46
N ILE A 165 -0.19 14.66 -7.93
CA ILE A 165 -1.02 15.20 -9.00
C ILE A 165 -0.30 14.99 -10.32
N ARG A 166 -0.84 14.10 -11.17
CA ARG A 166 -0.30 13.88 -12.51
C ARG A 166 -0.62 15.09 -13.38
N LYS A 167 0.40 15.93 -13.62
CA LYS A 167 0.30 17.11 -14.49
C LYS A 167 0.44 16.73 -15.97
N ASP A 168 1.36 15.80 -16.28
CA ASP A 168 1.68 15.36 -17.65
C ASP A 168 2.10 13.87 -17.71
N ASP A 169 2.26 13.31 -18.91
CA ASP A 169 2.70 11.92 -19.14
C ASP A 169 4.18 11.68 -18.79
N ASP A 170 4.99 12.73 -18.60
CA ASP A 170 6.43 12.68 -18.34
C ASP A 170 6.81 12.82 -16.85
N GLY A 171 5.83 12.84 -15.96
CA GLY A 171 6.06 12.93 -14.51
C GLY A 171 7.03 11.84 -14.02
N VAL A 172 7.82 12.12 -12.99
CA VAL A 172 8.96 11.25 -12.58
C VAL A 172 8.55 9.78 -12.37
N LEU A 173 7.38 9.51 -11.79
CA LEU A 173 6.86 8.14 -11.59
C LEU A 173 6.40 7.45 -12.89
N PHE A 174 6.11 8.21 -13.93
CA PHE A 174 5.62 7.76 -15.23
C PHE A 174 6.67 7.87 -16.33
N ASN A 175 7.94 8.08 -15.97
CA ASN A 175 9.03 8.06 -16.94
C ASN A 175 9.04 6.73 -17.72
N PRO A 176 9.26 6.74 -19.06
CA PRO A 176 9.20 5.55 -19.90
C PRO A 176 10.08 4.38 -19.45
N LYS A 177 11.16 4.65 -18.70
CA LYS A 177 12.00 3.58 -18.13
C LYS A 177 11.23 2.66 -17.18
N PHE A 178 10.08 3.09 -16.67
CA PHE A 178 9.22 2.33 -15.78
C PHE A 178 8.03 1.68 -16.50
N ASP A 179 7.87 1.82 -17.82
CA ASP A 179 6.67 1.36 -18.54
C ASP A 179 6.38 -0.12 -18.31
N VAL A 180 7.39 -0.98 -18.48
CA VAL A 180 7.26 -2.44 -18.22
C VAL A 180 6.77 -2.71 -16.79
N LEU A 181 7.29 -1.94 -15.82
CA LEU A 181 6.92 -2.10 -14.42
C LEU A 181 5.50 -1.58 -14.14
N GLN A 182 5.09 -0.51 -14.81
CA GLN A 182 3.77 0.13 -14.70
C GLN A 182 2.68 -0.67 -15.43
N GLU A 183 3.04 -1.41 -16.49
CA GLU A 183 2.17 -2.39 -17.15
C GLU A 183 1.81 -3.54 -16.21
N GLU A 184 2.79 -4.06 -15.46
CA GLU A 184 2.54 -5.11 -14.47
C GLU A 184 1.84 -4.60 -13.21
N PHE A 185 2.34 -3.49 -12.64
CA PHE A 185 1.90 -2.95 -11.35
C PHE A 185 1.76 -1.44 -11.42
N ARG A 186 0.56 -0.97 -11.79
CA ARG A 186 0.33 0.44 -12.04
C ARG A 186 0.33 1.31 -10.77
N VAL A 187 0.96 2.48 -10.86
CA VAL A 187 0.77 3.60 -9.92
C VAL A 187 -0.55 4.30 -10.21
N ARG A 188 -1.36 4.44 -9.17
CA ARG A 188 -2.56 5.26 -9.16
C ARG A 188 -2.26 6.55 -8.40
N PRO A 189 -2.36 7.74 -9.03
CA PRO A 189 -2.33 9.01 -8.32
C PRO A 189 -3.63 9.25 -7.54
#